data_AF-A0A538EZE3-F1
#
_entry.id   AF-A0A538EZE3-F1
#
_cell.length_a   1.000
_cell.length_b   1.000
_cell.length_c   1.000
_cell.angle_alpha   90.00
_cell.angle_beta   90.00
_cell.angle_gamma   90.00
#
_symmetry.space_group_name_H-M   'P 1'
#
loop_
_entity.id
_entity.type
_entity.pdbx_description
1 polymer ?
#
loop_
_entity_poly.entity_id
_entity_poly.type
_entity_poly.pdbx_seq_one_letter_code
_entity_poly.pdbx_strand_id
1 'polypeptide(L)'
;MLASILTYLIPVFVLVGILFLLIVLNLLARVQGGRYVRPLATGLMKVPYLGKQLRKASQATLERKNPELASAVAKLERSGATRDPMRAQQALSRLSAAERKAWLDAAGEQGAMPEPMNRQQRRAAEKLKKRR
;
A
#
# COMPACT_ATOMS: atom_id res chain seq x y z
N MET A 1 15.75 -43.19 19.36
CA MET A 1 15.02 -43.25 18.07
C MET A 1 13.88 -42.23 17.98
N LEU A 2 13.03 -42.07 19.00
CA LEU A 2 11.94 -41.06 18.99
C LEU A 2 12.44 -39.60 18.87
N ALA A 3 13.54 -39.25 19.54
CA ALA A 3 14.11 -37.90 19.46
C ALA A 3 14.56 -37.53 18.03
N SER A 4 15.12 -38.49 17.29
CA SER A 4 15.58 -38.30 15.91
C SER A 4 14.42 -38.02 14.96
N ILE A 5 13.31 -38.74 15.13
CA ILE A 5 12.08 -38.55 14.36
C ILE A 5 11.49 -37.16 14.58
N LEU A 6 11.49 -36.67 15.83
CA LEU A 6 11.06 -35.31 16.16
C LEU A 6 11.93 -34.24 15.50
N THR A 7 13.25 -34.45 15.41
CA THR A 7 14.16 -33.53 14.72
C THR A 7 13.85 -33.41 13.22
N TYR A 8 13.54 -34.53 12.55
CA TYR A 8 13.12 -34.49 11.14
C TYR A 8 11.74 -33.84 10.93
N LEU A 9 10.90 -33.81 11.97
CA LEU A 9 9.60 -33.14 11.94
C LEU A 9 9.67 -31.63 12.20
N ILE A 10 10.81 -31.09 12.67
CA ILE A 10 11.02 -29.64 12.85
C ILE A 10 10.56 -28.82 11.64
N PRO A 11 10.98 -29.10 10.39
CA PRO A 11 10.53 -28.33 9.22
C PRO A 11 9.02 -28.39 9.02
N VAL A 12 8.37 -29.52 9.33
CA VAL A 12 6.91 -29.66 9.25
C VAL A 12 6.22 -28.80 10.30
N PHE A 13 6.71 -28.81 11.55
CA PHE A 13 6.19 -27.94 12.61
C PHE A 13 6.39 -26.45 12.29
N VAL A 14 7.52 -26.07 11.69
CA VAL A 14 7.76 -24.70 11.23
C VAL A 14 6.76 -24.31 10.15
N LEU A 15 6.53 -25.18 9.15
CA LEU A 15 5.53 -24.93 8.10
C LEU A 15 4.12 -24.80 8.68
N VAL A 16 3.72 -25.70 9.58
CA VAL A 16 2.42 -25.64 10.27
C VAL A 16 2.30 -24.36 11.10
N GLY A 17 3.36 -23.96 11.80
CA GLY A 17 3.39 -22.72 12.56
C GLY A 17 3.24 -21.48 11.68
N ILE A 18 3.93 -21.43 10.54
CA ILE A 18 3.78 -20.35 9.55
C ILE A 18 2.36 -20.34 8.99
N LEU A 19 1.81 -21.50 8.63
CA LEU A 19 0.44 -21.60 8.12
C LEU A 19 -0.58 -21.11 9.15
N PHE A 20 -0.43 -21.54 10.41
CA PHE A 20 -1.27 -21.09 11.51
C PHE A 20 -1.19 -19.58 11.70
N LEU A 21 0.03 -19.01 11.68
CA LEU A 21 0.24 -17.56 11.75
C LEU A 21 -0.50 -16.84 10.62
N LEU A 22 -0.42 -17.33 9.38
CA LEU A 22 -1.12 -16.73 8.24
C LEU A 22 -2.65 -16.79 8.38
N ILE A 23 -3.19 -17.89 8.91
CA ILE A 23 -4.62 -18.03 9.19
C ILE A 23 -5.05 -17.01 10.25
N VAL A 24 -4.29 -16.88 11.34
CA VAL A 24 -4.55 -15.89 12.39
C VAL A 24 -4.52 -14.48 11.83
N LEU A 25 -3.50 -14.12 11.04
CA LEU A 25 -3.39 -12.80 10.41
C LEU A 25 -4.57 -12.50 9.47
N ASN A 26 -5.02 -13.49 8.69
CA ASN A 26 -6.17 -13.34 7.81
C ASN A 26 -7.45 -13.08 8.62
N LEU A 27 -7.66 -13.83 9.70
CA LEU A 27 -8.79 -13.63 10.59
C LEU A 27 -8.74 -12.22 11.23
N LEU A 28 -7.57 -11.82 11.70
CA LEU A 28 -7.32 -10.51 12.29
C LEU A 28 -7.47 -9.36 11.28
N ALA A 29 -7.22 -9.60 10.00
CA ALA A 29 -7.43 -8.62 8.92
C ALA A 29 -8.92 -8.33 8.72
N ARG A 30 -9.78 -9.33 8.94
CA ARG A 30 -11.23 -9.19 8.83
C ARG A 30 -11.85 -8.49 10.05
N VAL A 31 -11.22 -8.63 11.22
CA VAL A 31 -11.69 -8.00 12.46
C VAL A 31 -11.30 -6.52 12.49
N GLN A 32 -12.30 -5.64 12.71
CA GLN A 32 -12.13 -4.18 12.83
C GLN A 32 -11.31 -3.53 11.69
N GLY A 33 -11.50 -4.00 10.45
CA GLY A 33 -10.82 -3.45 9.27
C GLY A 33 -9.30 -3.60 9.31
N GLY A 34 -8.77 -4.61 10.02
CA GLY A 34 -7.34 -4.90 10.06
C GLY A 34 -6.53 -3.99 10.98
N ARG A 35 -7.16 -3.37 11.99
CA ARG A 35 -6.50 -2.50 12.97
C ARG A 35 -5.25 -3.13 13.59
N TYR A 36 -5.30 -4.43 13.89
CA TYR A 36 -4.21 -5.18 14.52
C TYR A 36 -3.19 -5.71 13.50
N VAL A 37 -3.55 -5.80 12.23
CA VAL A 37 -2.64 -6.22 11.15
C VAL A 37 -1.76 -5.05 10.71
N ARG A 38 -2.26 -3.81 10.77
CA ARG A 38 -1.51 -2.59 10.45
C ARG A 38 -0.13 -2.50 11.12
N PRO A 39 0.02 -2.64 12.46
CA PRO A 39 1.34 -2.55 13.11
C PRO A 39 2.28 -3.70 12.75
N LEU A 40 1.73 -4.89 12.48
CA LEU A 40 2.54 -6.03 12.04
C LEU A 40 3.06 -5.81 10.61
N ALA A 41 2.22 -5.32 9.71
CA ALA A 41 2.60 -4.98 8.36
C ALA A 41 3.67 -3.87 8.31
N THR A 42 3.54 -2.83 9.16
CA THR A 42 4.56 -1.78 9.25
C THR A 42 5.87 -2.28 9.85
N GLY A 43 5.83 -3.20 10.81
CA GLY A 43 7.02 -3.89 11.32
C GLY A 43 7.70 -4.72 10.23
N LEU A 44 6.92 -5.46 9.45
CA LEU A 44 7.42 -6.29 8.35
C LEU A 44 8.05 -5.46 7.23
N MET A 45 7.52 -4.28 6.95
CA MET A 45 8.10 -3.33 5.98
C MET A 45 9.46 -2.73 6.42
N LYS A 46 9.85 -2.84 7.69
CA LYS A 46 11.19 -2.44 8.14
C LYS A 46 12.28 -3.43 7.70
N VAL A 47 11.90 -4.65 7.34
CA VAL A 47 12.84 -5.66 6.84
C VAL A 47 13.24 -5.29 5.40
N PRO A 48 14.49 -4.89 5.14
CA PRO A 48 14.89 -4.27 3.87
C PRO A 48 14.72 -5.21 2.67
N TYR A 49 14.92 -6.52 2.87
CA TYR A 49 14.72 -7.51 1.81
C TYR A 49 13.24 -7.66 1.46
N LEU A 50 12.38 -7.80 2.47
CA LEU A 50 10.95 -8.02 2.26
C LEU A 50 10.27 -6.77 1.68
N GLY A 51 10.63 -5.58 2.17
CA GLY A 51 10.10 -4.33 1.63
C GLY A 51 10.42 -4.13 0.14
N LYS A 52 11.64 -4.49 -0.30
CA LYS A 52 12.01 -4.44 -1.73
C LYS A 52 11.19 -5.41 -2.57
N GLN A 53 11.02 -6.65 -2.12
CA GLN A 53 10.25 -7.66 -2.85
C GLN A 53 8.76 -7.30 -2.93
N LEU A 54 8.18 -6.81 -1.83
CA LEU A 54 6.78 -6.38 -1.79
C LEU A 54 6.53 -5.21 -2.73
N ARG A 55 7.43 -4.22 -2.78
CA ARG A 55 7.32 -3.10 -3.74
C ARG A 55 7.38 -3.59 -5.19
N LYS A 56 8.29 -4.51 -5.50
CA LYS A 56 8.40 -5.10 -6.85
C LYS A 56 7.15 -5.89 -7.24
N ALA A 57 6.61 -6.69 -6.32
CA ALA A 57 5.38 -7.44 -6.55
C ALA A 57 4.15 -6.52 -6.72
N SER A 58 4.09 -5.45 -5.93
CA SER A 58 3.05 -4.43 -6.03
C SER A 58 3.10 -3.71 -7.39
N GLN A 59 4.28 -3.25 -7.80
CA GLN A 59 4.49 -2.61 -9.12
C GLN A 59 4.12 -3.55 -10.27
N ALA A 60 4.59 -4.81 -10.25
CA ALA A 60 4.26 -5.79 -11.28
C ALA A 60 2.76 -6.11 -11.36
N THR A 61 2.06 -6.11 -10.23
CA THR A 61 0.61 -6.29 -10.20
C THR A 61 -0.11 -5.06 -10.76
N LEU A 62 0.40 -3.87 -10.46
CA LEU A 62 -0.18 -2.61 -10.88
C LEU A 62 0.00 -2.40 -12.39
N GLU A 63 1.18 -2.69 -12.92
CA GLU A 63 1.50 -2.63 -14.36
C GLU A 63 0.57 -3.53 -15.17
N ARG A 64 0.25 -4.73 -14.66
CA ARG A 64 -0.69 -5.67 -15.32
C ARG A 64 -2.13 -5.16 -15.33
N LYS A 65 -2.54 -4.42 -14.30
CA LYS A 65 -3.92 -3.93 -14.16
C LYS A 65 -4.15 -2.60 -14.87
N ASN A 66 -3.20 -1.68 -14.74
CA ASN A 66 -3.28 -0.35 -15.32
C ASN A 66 -1.86 0.26 -15.47
N PRO A 67 -1.29 0.27 -16.70
CA PRO A 67 0.05 0.78 -16.92
C PRO A 67 0.18 2.29 -16.64
N GLU A 68 -0.87 3.08 -16.88
CA GLU A 68 -0.91 4.53 -16.60
C GLU A 68 -0.89 4.81 -15.09
N LEU A 69 -1.54 3.96 -14.30
CA LEU A 69 -1.50 4.06 -12.84
C LEU A 69 -0.12 3.70 -12.29
N ALA A 70 0.51 2.67 -12.86
CA ALA A 70 1.85 2.25 -12.46
C ALA A 70 2.90 3.35 -12.73
N SER A 71 2.86 3.97 -13.91
CA SER A 71 3.76 5.09 -14.25
C SER A 71 3.51 6.32 -13.36
N ALA A 72 2.25 6.63 -13.07
CA ALA A 72 1.88 7.72 -12.15
C ALA A 72 2.44 7.49 -10.73
N VAL A 73 2.25 6.29 -10.18
CA VAL A 73 2.75 5.91 -8.85
C VAL A 73 4.28 5.95 -8.82
N ALA A 74 4.97 5.41 -9.83
CA ALA A 74 6.42 5.44 -9.92
C ALA A 74 6.98 6.88 -9.98
N LYS A 75 6.32 7.78 -10.74
CA LYS A 75 6.67 9.21 -10.81
C LYS A 75 6.47 9.91 -9.46
N LEU A 76 5.37 9.62 -8.76
CA LEU A 76 5.07 10.17 -7.44
C LEU A 76 6.07 9.68 -6.38
N GLU A 77 6.37 8.38 -6.34
CA GLU A 77 7.36 7.82 -5.42
C GLU A 77 8.76 8.42 -5.64
N ARG A 78 9.20 8.56 -6.89
CA ARG A 78 10.50 9.16 -7.23
C ARG A 78 10.61 10.62 -6.80
N SER A 79 9.52 11.38 -6.87
CA SER A 79 9.47 12.78 -6.39
C SER A 79 9.40 12.92 -4.86
N GLY A 80 9.23 11.82 -4.12
CA GLY A 80 9.06 11.85 -2.68
C GLY A 80 7.68 12.37 -2.26
N ALA A 81 6.65 12.22 -3.10
CA ALA A 81 5.28 12.65 -2.82
C ALA A 81 4.71 12.06 -1.52
N THR A 82 5.17 10.88 -1.11
CA THR A 82 4.77 10.23 0.15
C THR A 82 5.29 10.94 1.40
N ARG A 83 6.39 11.70 1.29
CA ARG A 83 7.09 12.29 2.44
C ARG A 83 6.75 13.77 2.64
N ASP A 84 6.40 14.47 1.56
CA ASP A 84 6.04 15.89 1.60
C ASP A 84 4.79 16.16 0.72
N PRO A 85 3.69 16.66 1.32
CA PRO A 85 2.45 16.99 0.60
C PRO A 85 2.64 18.08 -0.47
N MET A 86 3.59 19.01 -0.28
CA MET A 86 3.87 20.04 -1.28
C MET A 86 4.55 19.44 -2.51
N ARG A 87 5.46 18.47 -2.31
CA ARG A 87 6.06 17.69 -3.41
C ARG A 87 5.04 16.80 -4.09
N ALA A 88 4.06 16.26 -3.36
CA ALA A 88 2.97 15.50 -3.95
C ALA A 88 2.17 16.35 -4.95
N GLN A 89 1.80 17.58 -4.58
CA GLN A 89 1.08 18.48 -5.47
C GLN A 89 1.90 18.88 -6.71
N GLN A 90 3.19 19.16 -6.52
CA GLN A 90 4.11 19.44 -7.64
C GLN A 90 4.33 18.23 -8.56
N ALA A 91 4.29 17.02 -8.01
CA ALA A 91 4.42 15.81 -8.80
C ALA A 91 3.13 15.50 -9.57
N LEU A 92 1.96 15.72 -8.97
CA LEU A 92 0.66 15.61 -9.64
C LEU A 92 0.50 16.58 -10.82
N SER A 93 1.09 17.78 -10.73
CA SER A 93 1.09 18.73 -11.85
C SER A 93 1.99 18.29 -13.02
N ARG A 94 3.00 17.45 -12.76
CA ARG A 94 3.92 16.89 -13.78
C ARG A 94 3.41 15.61 -14.44
N LEU A 95 2.34 14.99 -13.92
CA LEU A 95 1.72 13.81 -14.53
C LEU A 95 0.97 14.16 -15.82
N SER A 96 0.90 13.19 -16.75
CA SER A 96 0.05 13.30 -17.94
C SER A 96 -1.44 13.33 -17.56
N ALA A 97 -2.31 13.74 -18.48
CA ALA A 97 -3.76 13.76 -18.23
C ALA A 97 -4.31 12.35 -17.94
N ALA A 98 -3.81 11.33 -18.64
CA ALA A 98 -4.20 9.93 -18.45
C ALA A 98 -3.70 9.38 -17.09
N GLU A 99 -2.42 9.63 -16.75
CA GLU A 99 -1.80 9.24 -15.48
C GLU A 99 -2.49 9.89 -14.28
N ARG A 100 -2.80 11.19 -14.38
CA ARG A 100 -3.50 11.93 -13.33
C ARG A 100 -4.91 11.39 -13.12
N LYS A 101 -5.64 11.08 -14.21
CA LYS A 101 -6.98 10.49 -14.13
C LYS A 101 -6.92 9.12 -13.46
N ALA A 102 -6.03 8.24 -13.90
CA ALA A 102 -5.87 6.90 -13.33
C ALA A 102 -5.52 6.95 -11.84
N TRP A 103 -4.63 7.87 -11.44
CA TRP A 103 -4.27 8.06 -10.05
C TRP A 103 -5.43 8.62 -9.19
N LEU A 104 -6.19 9.59 -9.71
CA LEU A 104 -7.35 10.14 -9.00
C LEU A 104 -8.48 9.11 -8.82
N ASP A 105 -8.68 8.26 -9.83
CA ASP A 105 -9.65 7.17 -9.79
C ASP A 105 -9.27 6.15 -8.70
N ALA A 106 -8.02 5.70 -8.72
CA ALA A 106 -7.48 4.77 -7.71
C ALA A 106 -7.43 5.37 -6.29
N ALA A 107 -7.10 6.67 -6.16
CA ALA A 107 -7.09 7.36 -4.88
C ALA A 107 -8.51 7.56 -4.32
N GLY A 108 -9.50 7.73 -5.21
CA GLY A 108 -10.92 7.77 -4.86
C GLY A 108 -11.43 6.42 -4.33
N GLU A 109 -11.06 5.32 -4.98
CA GLU A 109 -11.42 3.96 -4.55
C GLU A 109 -10.76 3.55 -3.22
N GLN A 110 -9.51 3.96 -2.99
CA GLN A 110 -8.76 3.60 -1.77
C GLN A 110 -9.07 4.49 -0.57
N GLY A 111 -9.97 5.47 -0.70
CA GLY A 111 -10.25 6.47 0.35
C GLY A 111 -9.02 7.29 0.74
N ALA A 112 -7.97 7.27 -0.08
CA ALA A 112 -6.69 7.90 0.15
C ALA A 112 -6.58 9.21 -0.65
N MET A 113 -7.68 9.97 -0.71
CA MET A 113 -7.62 11.32 -1.26
C MET A 113 -6.68 12.16 -0.38
N PRO A 114 -5.68 12.85 -0.96
CA PRO A 114 -4.86 13.78 -0.19
C PRO A 114 -5.77 14.82 0.44
N GLU A 115 -5.76 14.92 1.77
CA GLU A 115 -6.51 15.98 2.42
C GLU A 115 -5.99 17.35 1.95
N PRO A 116 -6.88 18.28 1.55
CA PRO A 116 -6.49 19.61 1.15
C PRO A 116 -5.87 20.34 2.35
N MET A 117 -4.56 20.58 2.27
CA MET A 117 -3.78 21.06 3.40
C MET A 117 -3.83 22.58 3.57
N ASN A 118 -4.03 23.32 2.48
CA ASN A 118 -4.13 24.78 2.53
C ASN A 118 -5.57 25.24 2.69
N ARG A 119 -5.79 26.26 3.53
CA ARG A 119 -7.11 26.90 3.74
C ARG A 119 -7.76 27.34 2.42
N GLN A 120 -6.95 27.75 1.45
CA GLN A 120 -7.39 28.06 0.09
C GLN A 120 -7.83 26.82 -0.71
N GLN A 121 -7.10 25.72 -0.60
CA GLN A 121 -7.42 24.44 -1.25
C GLN A 121 -8.67 23.79 -0.64
N ARG A 122 -8.88 23.94 0.68
CA ARG A 122 -10.13 23.57 1.36
C ARG A 122 -11.33 24.32 0.81
N ARG A 123 -11.23 25.65 0.67
CA ARG A 123 -12.28 26.48 0.08
C ARG A 123 -12.57 26.12 -1.38
N ALA A 124 -11.54 25.77 -2.17
CA ALA A 124 -11.73 25.33 -3.56
C ALA A 124 -12.42 23.95 -3.64
N ALA A 125 -12.02 23.00 -2.80
CA ALA A 125 -12.62 21.68 -2.73
C ALA A 125 -14.09 21.72 -2.25
N GLU A 126 -14.42 22.58 -1.28
CA GLU A 126 -15.79 22.82 -0.84
C GLU A 126 -16.67 23.41 -1.94
N LYS A 127 -16.14 24.37 -2.72
CA LYS A 127 -16.86 24.93 -3.87
C LYS A 127 -17.14 23.87 -4.95
N LEU A 128 -16.21 22.95 -5.18
CA LEU A 128 -16.38 21.83 -6.11
C LEU A 128 -17.43 20.82 -5.62
N LYS A 129 -17.44 20.51 -4.31
CA LYS A 129 -18.45 19.63 -3.70
C LYS A 129 -19.86 20.23 -3.74
N LYS A 130 -20.00 21.54 -3.57
CA LYS A 130 -21.31 22.24 -3.59
C LYS A 130 -21.91 22.39 -5.00
N ARG A 131 -21.08 22.24 -6.04
CA ARG A 131 -21.48 22.40 -7.45
C ARG A 131 -21.84 21.07 -8.12
N ARG A 132 -21.70 19.96 -7.40
CA ARG A 132 -22.08 18.60 -7.81
C ARG A 132 -23.37 18.22 -7.09
#